data_AF-A0A934H9K4-F1
#
_entry.id   AF-A0A934H9K4-F1
#
_cell.length_a   1.000
_cell.length_b   1.000
_cell.length_c   1.000
_cell.angle_alpha   90.00
_cell.angle_beta   90.00
_cell.angle_gamma   90.00
#
_symmetry.space_group_name_H-M   'P 1'
#
loop_
_entity.id
_entity.type
_entity.pdbx_description
1 polymer ?
#
loop_
_entity_poly.entity_id
_entity_poly.type
_entity_poly.pdbx_seq_one_letter_code
_entity_poly.pdbx_strand_id
1 'polypeptide(L)' 'VRDVEPTAAQWRFGGGPLDTNHTRIIDLAWPADKKPTQEEILGKYTPTQESDPDKIDPNSYCLLPMLRAP' A
#
# COMPACT_ATOMS: atom_id res chain seq x y z
N VAL A 1 2.14 12.62 3.97
CA VAL A 1 1.90 11.24 4.46
C VAL A 1 3.16 10.77 5.16
N ARG A 2 3.05 10.13 6.34
CA ARG A 2 4.23 9.59 7.06
C ARG A 2 4.65 8.29 6.37
N ASP A 3 5.95 8.09 6.21
CA ASP A 3 6.47 6.88 5.56
C ASP A 3 6.42 5.64 6.46
N VAL A 4 6.44 4.46 5.83
CA VAL A 4 6.45 3.14 6.46
C VAL A 4 7.77 2.45 6.15
N GLU A 5 8.72 2.55 7.07
CA GLU A 5 10.07 2.03 6.87
C GLU A 5 10.16 0.54 7.27
N PRO A 6 11.27 -0.14 6.93
CA PRO A 6 11.56 -1.47 7.48
C PRO A 6 11.60 -1.48 9.01
N THR A 7 12.15 -0.43 9.62
CA THR A 7 12.24 -0.29 11.07
C THR A 7 11.55 1.00 11.51
N ALA A 8 10.74 0.92 12.57
CA ALA A 8 10.06 2.08 13.12
C ALA A 8 11.05 3.12 13.69
N ALA A 9 10.67 4.39 13.65
CA ALA A 9 11.38 5.48 14.29
C ALA A 9 10.39 6.38 15.04
N GLN A 10 10.87 7.31 15.87
CA GLN A 10 10.00 8.20 16.65
C GLN A 10 8.94 8.92 15.79
N TRP A 11 9.25 9.18 14.52
CA TRP A 11 8.40 9.94 13.60
C TRP A 11 8.00 9.17 12.33
N ARG A 12 8.27 7.85 12.26
CA ARG A 12 7.99 6.98 11.10
C ARG A 12 7.37 5.65 11.52
N PHE A 13 6.49 5.09 10.69
CA PHE A 13 5.99 3.73 10.90
C PHE A 13 7.07 2.70 10.54
N GLY A 14 6.89 1.46 11.00
CA GLY A 14 7.79 0.33 10.76
C GLY A 14 7.06 -0.87 10.15
N GLY A 15 7.81 -1.83 9.62
CA GLY A 15 7.28 -3.08 9.06
C GLY A 15 7.02 -3.05 7.55
N GLY A 16 7.35 -1.94 6.88
CA GLY A 16 7.28 -1.83 5.43
C GLY A 16 8.50 -2.46 4.73
N PRO A 17 8.40 -2.85 3.46
CA PRO A 17 9.56 -3.27 2.68
C PRO A 17 10.39 -2.06 2.24
N LEU A 18 11.67 -2.30 1.93
CA LEU A 18 12.56 -1.28 1.38
C LEU A 18 12.38 -1.19 -0.14
N ASP A 19 11.22 -0.70 -0.57
CA ASP A 19 10.93 -0.38 -1.98
C ASP A 19 10.27 1.00 -2.08
N THR A 20 10.18 1.54 -3.28
CA THR A 20 9.68 2.92 -3.48
C THR A 20 8.15 2.99 -3.40
N ASN A 21 7.45 1.95 -3.86
CA ASN A 21 6.01 2.00 -4.15
C ASN A 21 5.10 1.22 -3.19
N HIS A 22 5.61 0.70 -2.07
CA HIS A 22 4.77 0.12 -1.02
C HIS A 22 3.71 1.11 -0.50
N THR A 23 2.65 0.56 0.07
CA THR A 23 1.55 1.37 0.59
C THR A 23 1.92 2.10 1.90
N ARG A 24 1.43 3.33 2.04
CA ARG A 24 1.45 4.09 3.30
C ARG A 24 0.09 4.07 4.00
N ILE A 25 -0.82 3.21 3.54
CA ILE A 25 -2.13 3.01 4.13
C ILE A 25 -2.00 1.99 5.26
N ILE A 26 -2.40 2.38 6.46
CA ILE A 26 -2.28 1.54 7.65
C ILE A 26 -3.48 0.57 7.77
N ASP A 27 -4.66 1.05 7.38
CA ASP A 27 -5.91 0.30 7.51
C ASP A 27 -6.94 0.78 6.47
N LEU A 28 -7.87 -0.10 6.10
CA LEU A 28 -8.99 0.13 5.21
C LEU A 28 -10.27 -0.29 5.91
N ALA A 29 -11.27 0.60 5.92
CA ALA A 29 -12.63 0.21 6.26
C ALA A 29 -13.19 -0.70 5.15
N TRP A 30 -13.03 -2.01 5.32
CA TRP A 30 -13.44 -3.04 4.37
C TRP A 30 -14.35 -4.08 5.04
N PRO A 31 -15.49 -4.45 4.43
CA PRO A 31 -16.40 -5.42 5.04
C PRO A 31 -15.73 -6.79 5.20
N ALA A 32 -15.85 -7.38 6.38
CA ALA A 32 -15.21 -8.67 6.70
C ALA A 32 -15.73 -9.84 5.85
N ASP A 33 -16.94 -9.73 5.31
CA ASP A 33 -17.58 -10.72 4.44
C ASP A 33 -17.26 -10.53 2.95
N LYS A 34 -16.47 -9.50 2.59
CA LYS A 34 -16.12 -9.21 1.19
C LYS A 34 -14.69 -9.64 0.87
N LYS A 35 -14.53 -10.12 -0.36
CA LYS A 35 -13.22 -10.35 -0.99
C LYS A 35 -12.89 -9.22 -1.97
N PRO A 36 -11.60 -8.92 -2.21
CA PRO A 36 -10.42 -9.44 -1.49
C PRO A 36 -10.36 -8.96 -0.02
N THR A 37 -9.57 -9.60 0.84
CA THR A 37 -9.34 -9.14 2.22
C THR A 37 -8.47 -7.88 2.24
N GLN A 38 -8.44 -7.16 3.37
CA GLN A 38 -7.52 -6.02 3.54
C GLN A 38 -6.06 -6.39 3.26
N GLU A 39 -5.61 -7.55 3.75
CA GLU A 39 -4.24 -8.05 3.52
C GLU A 39 -3.96 -8.27 2.04
N GLU A 40 -4.89 -8.91 1.32
CA GLU A 40 -4.79 -9.13 -0.12
C GLU A 40 -4.81 -7.80 -0.90
N ILE A 41 -5.59 -6.81 -0.46
CA ILE A 41 -5.63 -5.49 -1.09
C ILE A 41 -4.30 -4.77 -0.89
N LEU A 42 -3.89 -4.58 0.37
CA LEU A 42 -2.74 -3.76 0.74
C LEU A 42 -1.40 -4.40 0.35
N GLY A 43 -1.33 -5.73 0.27
CA GLY A 43 -0.14 -6.47 -0.13
C GLY A 43 0.03 -6.63 -1.66
N LYS A 44 -1.00 -6.34 -2.46
CA LYS A 44 -0.96 -6.58 -3.91
C LYS A 44 -0.40 -5.38 -4.67
N TYR A 45 0.90 -5.44 -4.96
CA TYR A 45 1.61 -4.48 -5.81
C TYR A 45 2.92 -5.13 -6.33
N THR A 46 3.58 -4.50 -7.29
CA THR A 46 4.88 -4.98 -7.81
C THR A 46 5.99 -4.10 -7.26
N PRO A 47 6.88 -4.59 -6.37
CA PRO A 47 7.93 -3.78 -5.79
C PRO A 47 8.87 -3.17 -6.85
N THR A 48 9.22 -1.90 -6.67
CA THR A 48 10.22 -1.22 -7.51
C THR A 48 11.18 -0.36 -6.70
N GLN A 49 12.41 -0.21 -7.22
CA GLN A 49 13.42 0.72 -6.70
C GLN A 49 13.56 1.97 -7.57
N GLU A 50 12.77 2.09 -8.65
CA GLU A 50 12.72 3.31 -9.43
C GLU A 50 12.23 4.46 -8.54
N SER A 51 13.00 5.55 -8.56
CA SER A 51 12.78 6.73 -7.71
C SER A 51 12.03 7.86 -8.43
N ASP A 52 12.05 7.85 -9.76
CA ASP A 52 11.36 8.81 -10.59
C ASP A 52 9.89 8.39 -10.78
N PRO A 53 8.91 9.11 -10.18
CA PRO A 53 7.50 8.72 -10.25
C PRO A 53 6.96 8.64 -11.67
N ASP A 54 7.51 9.43 -12.60
CA ASP A 54 7.07 9.46 -14.01
C ASP A 54 7.45 8.18 -14.76
N LYS A 55 8.39 7.39 -14.21
CA LYS A 55 8.84 6.11 -14.78
C LYS A 55 8.17 4.89 -14.15
N ILE A 56 7.34 5.09 -13.12
CA ILE A 56 6.65 4.00 -12.43
C ILE A 56 5.25 3.84 -13.02
N ASP A 57 4.94 2.64 -13.54
CA ASP A 57 3.58 2.33 -14.01
C ASP A 57 2.58 2.51 -12.84
N PRO A 58 1.52 3.31 -12.99
CA PRO A 58 0.48 3.44 -11.98
C PRO A 58 -0.11 2.10 -11.48
N ASN A 59 -0.14 1.06 -12.32
CA ASN A 59 -0.63 -0.27 -11.95
C ASN A 59 0.35 -1.07 -11.08
N SER A 60 1.59 -0.60 -10.92
CA SER A 60 2.58 -1.23 -10.04
C SER A 60 2.35 -0.91 -8.56
N TYR A 61 1.54 0.10 -8.24
CA TYR A 61 1.13 0.46 -6.88
C TYR A 61 -0.02 -0.43 -6.37
N CYS A 62 -0.28 -0.39 -5.07
CA CYS A 62 -1.49 -0.96 -4.48
C CYS A 62 -2.73 -0.21 -5.00
N LEU A 63 -3.65 -0.92 -5.64
CA LEU A 63 -4.91 -0.37 -6.16
C LEU A 63 -6.07 -0.76 -5.23
N LEU A 64 -6.73 0.25 -4.67
CA LEU A 64 -7.88 0.04 -3.79
C LEU A 64 -9.16 -0.26 -4.60
N PRO A 65 -9.84 -1.39 -4.35
CA PRO A 65 -11.15 -1.63 -4.95
C PRO A 65 -12.20 -0.69 -4.34
N MET A 66 -13.15 -0.27 -5.17
CA MET A 66 -14.29 0.54 -4.72
C MET A 66 -15.53 -0.34 -4.57
N LEU A 67 -16.26 -0.16 -3.47
CA LEU A 67 -17.59 -0.72 -3.29
C LEU A 67 -18.61 0.21 -3.92
N ARG A 68 -19.56 -0.35 -4.67
CA ARG A 68 -20.73 0.42 -5.10
C ARG A 68 -21.67 0.57 -3.91
N ALA A 69 -22.14 1.80 -3.69
CA ALA A 69 -23.27 2.03 -2.81
C ALA A 69 -24.53 1.37 -3.42
N PRO A 70 -25.42 0.82 -2.58
CA PRO A 70 -26.71 0.28 -3.03
C PRO A 70 -27.60 1.35 -3.65
#